data_AF-A0A2D4P022-F1
#
_entry.id   AF-A0A2D4P022-F1
#
_cell.length_a   1.000
_cell.length_b   1.000
_cell.length_c   1.000
_cell.angle_alpha   90.00
_cell.angle_beta   90.00
_cell.angle_gamma   90.00
#
_symmetry.space_group_name_H-M   'P 1'
#
loop_
_entity.id
_entity.type
_entity.pdbx_description
1 polymer ?
#
loop_
_entity_poly.entity_id
_entity_poly.type
_entity_poly.pdbx_seq_one_letter_code
_entity_poly.pdbx_strand_id
1 'polypeptide(L)'
;GINSIANYSIPQLLDEFAEVFEDTLGCYRGTPISLNLDPNVAPIRLKPRRVPLALKAKVDSEIDELIAQGVLEPTDFAKWETPIVIPLKRDGSVRICLDLKSTINKALQPNAYPVPIIQRLLHSLGG
;
A
#
# COMPACT_ATOMS: atom_id res chain seq x y z
N GLY A 1 25.45 -7.95 19.30
CA GLY A 1 25.53 -7.77 20.76
C GLY A 1 24.52 -6.72 21.15
N ILE A 2 23.76 -6.95 22.23
CA ILE A 2 22.81 -5.96 22.76
C ILE A 2 23.66 -4.87 23.45
N ASN A 3 23.59 -3.64 22.95
CA ASN A 3 24.45 -2.53 23.40
C ASN A 3 23.98 -1.85 24.70
N SER A 4 22.81 -2.23 25.25
CA SER A 4 22.29 -1.74 26.55
C SER A 4 20.96 -2.42 26.87
N ILE A 5 20.70 -2.72 28.14
CA ILE A 5 19.37 -3.08 28.66
C ILE A 5 18.89 -1.88 29.48
N ALA A 6 17.99 -1.09 28.92
CA ALA A 6 17.31 -0.02 29.64
C ALA A 6 15.99 -0.57 30.23
N ASN A 7 15.79 -0.39 31.53
CA ASN A 7 14.57 -0.81 32.23
C ASN A 7 13.46 0.24 32.02
N TYR A 8 12.88 0.27 30.83
CA TYR A 8 11.69 1.09 30.58
C TYR A 8 10.45 0.42 31.17
N SER A 9 9.59 1.21 31.82
CA SER A 9 8.21 0.78 32.03
C SER A 9 7.42 0.90 30.71
N ILE A 10 6.42 0.03 30.52
CA ILE A 10 5.59 0.05 29.31
C ILE A 10 4.97 1.44 29.05
N PRO A 11 4.43 2.16 30.06
CA PRO A 11 3.88 3.50 29.83
C PRO A 11 4.93 4.47 29.29
N GLN A 12 6.15 4.48 29.84
CA GLN A 12 7.22 5.35 29.36
C GLN A 12 7.60 5.07 27.90
N LEU A 13 7.60 3.79 27.50
CA LEU A 13 7.88 3.39 26.12
C LEU A 13 6.78 3.86 25.15
N LEU A 14 5.51 3.71 25.55
CA LEU A 14 4.37 4.16 24.76
C LEU A 14 4.35 5.69 24.61
N ASP A 15 4.72 6.41 25.67
CA ASP A 15 4.83 7.87 25.64
C ASP A 15 6.01 8.33 24.76
N GLU A 16 7.18 7.67 24.87
CA GLU A 16 8.37 8.01 24.08
C GLU A 16 8.18 7.75 22.58
N PHE A 17 7.51 6.64 22.22
CA PHE A 17 7.30 6.21 20.84
C PHE A 17 5.83 6.31 20.42
N ALA A 18 5.10 7.30 20.93
CA ALA A 18 3.66 7.46 20.68
C ALA A 18 3.32 7.39 19.18
N GLU A 19 4.13 8.03 18.32
CA GLU A 19 3.94 8.05 16.85
C GLU A 19 3.91 6.64 16.20
N VAL A 20 4.56 5.65 16.81
CA VAL A 20 4.61 4.26 16.31
C VAL A 20 3.30 3.51 16.61
N PHE A 21 2.60 3.92 17.67
CA PHE A 21 1.40 3.26 18.20
C PHE A 21 0.11 4.02 17.91
N GLU A 22 0.16 5.07 17.09
CA GLU A 22 -1.03 5.77 16.61
C GLU A 22 -1.86 4.86 15.70
N ASP A 23 -3.19 4.99 15.78
CA ASP A 23 -4.15 4.27 14.92
C ASP A 23 -4.33 4.98 13.56
N THR A 24 -3.28 5.65 13.08
CA THR A 24 -3.28 6.41 11.82
C THR A 24 -2.21 5.88 10.87
N LEU A 25 -2.39 6.13 9.58
CA LEU A 25 -1.38 5.77 8.59
C LEU A 25 -0.20 6.76 8.66
N GLY A 26 0.99 6.22 8.91
CA GLY A 26 2.24 6.95 8.71
C GLY A 26 2.54 7.19 7.22
N CYS A 27 3.46 8.12 6.94
CA CYS A 27 3.96 8.38 5.59
C CYS A 27 5.44 7.98 5.49
N TYR A 28 5.84 7.38 4.37
CA TYR A 28 7.23 7.00 4.13
C TYR A 28 8.10 8.26 3.98
N ARG A 29 9.10 8.40 4.86
CA ARG A 29 10.00 9.56 4.95
C ARG A 29 11.34 9.39 4.21
N GLY A 30 11.54 8.30 3.47
CA GLY A 30 12.80 7.99 2.79
C GLY A 30 12.92 8.57 1.38
N THR A 31 13.90 8.08 0.62
CA THR A 31 14.14 8.52 -0.76
C THR A 31 12.93 8.22 -1.66
N PRO A 32 12.51 9.16 -2.54
CA PRO A 32 11.39 8.95 -3.45
C PRO A 32 11.48 7.63 -4.21
N ILE A 33 10.36 6.91 -4.26
CA ILE A 33 10.26 5.62 -4.93
C ILE A 33 9.99 5.87 -6.41
N SER A 34 10.79 5.26 -7.28
CA SER A 34 10.58 5.26 -8.73
C SER A 34 10.29 3.85 -9.24
N LEU A 35 9.38 3.75 -10.20
CA LEU A 35 9.04 2.50 -10.89
C LEU A 35 9.58 2.57 -12.33
N ASN A 36 10.45 1.63 -12.68
CA ASN A 36 10.99 1.54 -14.03
C ASN A 36 10.00 0.82 -14.95
N LEU A 37 9.61 1.46 -16.04
CA LEU A 37 8.72 0.92 -17.06
C LEU A 37 9.50 0.66 -18.35
N ASP A 38 9.16 -0.42 -19.06
CA ASP A 38 9.68 -0.69 -20.39
C ASP A 38 9.20 0.40 -21.37
N PRO A 39 10.11 1.19 -21.96
CA PRO A 39 9.75 2.29 -22.86
C PRO A 39 9.07 1.81 -24.15
N ASN A 40 9.17 0.52 -24.50
CA ASN A 40 8.52 -0.04 -25.68
C ASN A 40 7.04 -0.35 -25.45
N VAL A 41 6.56 -0.33 -24.19
CA VAL A 41 5.16 -0.58 -23.87
C VAL A 41 4.43 0.75 -23.74
N ALA A 42 3.52 1.01 -24.68
CA ALA A 42 2.68 2.20 -24.65
C ALA A 42 1.75 2.22 -23.42
N PRO A 43 1.42 3.39 -22.86
CA PRO A 43 0.47 3.50 -21.76
C PRO A 43 -0.89 2.87 -22.07
N ILE A 44 -1.36 2.03 -21.15
CA ILE A 44 -2.65 1.33 -21.27
C ILE A 44 -3.69 2.10 -20.46
N ARG A 45 -4.81 2.42 -21.12
CA ARG A 45 -5.98 3.06 -20.51
C ARG A 45 -7.19 2.16 -20.67
N LEU A 46 -7.75 1.72 -19.55
CA LEU A 46 -8.93 0.85 -19.52
C LEU A 46 -10.09 1.55 -18.83
N LYS A 47 -11.30 1.37 -19.38
CA LYS A 47 -12.52 1.93 -18.80
C LYS A 47 -12.78 1.38 -17.39
N PRO A 48 -13.35 2.18 -16.47
CA PRO A 48 -13.78 1.68 -15.17
C PRO A 48 -14.78 0.52 -15.31
N ARG A 49 -14.68 -0.45 -14.40
CA ARG A 49 -15.66 -1.55 -14.32
C ARG A 49 -16.98 -1.02 -13.77
N ARG A 50 -18.10 -1.61 -14.22
CA ARG A 50 -19.42 -1.23 -13.73
C ARG A 50 -19.56 -1.60 -12.25
N VAL A 51 -19.83 -0.61 -11.43
CA VAL A 51 -20.12 -0.80 -10.00
C VAL A 51 -21.60 -1.14 -9.84
N PRO A 52 -21.96 -2.24 -9.14
CA PRO A 52 -23.36 -2.51 -8.80
C PRO A 52 -23.96 -1.36 -7.99
N LEU A 53 -25.20 -1.00 -8.30
CA LEU A 53 -25.88 0.14 -7.66
C LEU A 53 -25.89 0.03 -6.12
N ALA A 54 -26.10 -1.17 -5.60
CA ALA A 54 -26.11 -1.46 -4.17
C ALA A 54 -24.76 -1.19 -3.47
N LEU A 55 -23.65 -1.17 -4.20
CA LEU A 55 -22.31 -0.93 -3.66
C LEU A 55 -21.80 0.49 -3.96
N LYS A 56 -22.48 1.25 -4.82
CA LYS A 56 -22.00 2.55 -5.29
C LYS A 56 -21.67 3.50 -4.14
N ALA A 57 -22.61 3.69 -3.20
CA ALA A 57 -22.40 4.57 -2.04
C ALA A 57 -21.21 4.14 -1.16
N LYS A 58 -21.01 2.83 -0.99
CA LYS A 58 -19.87 2.30 -0.22
C LYS A 58 -18.54 2.53 -0.92
N VAL A 59 -18.52 2.38 -2.25
CA VAL A 59 -17.33 2.63 -3.07
C VAL A 59 -16.96 4.11 -3.06
N ASP A 60 -17.95 4.98 -3.23
CA ASP A 60 -17.73 6.43 -3.22
C ASP A 60 -17.18 6.88 -1.84
N SER A 61 -17.77 6.39 -0.73
CA SER A 61 -17.27 6.67 0.65
C SER A 61 -15.83 6.20 0.88
N GLU A 62 -15.50 4.97 0.47
CA GLU A 62 -14.15 4.42 0.67
C GLU A 62 -13.11 5.19 -0.17
N ILE A 63 -13.47 5.68 -1.36
CA ILE A 63 -12.59 6.54 -2.17
C ILE A 63 -12.35 7.88 -1.46
N ASP A 64 -13.41 8.51 -0.95
CA ASP A 64 -13.31 9.78 -0.23
C ASP A 64 -12.44 9.65 1.03
N GLU A 65 -12.58 8.55 1.77
CA GLU A 65 -11.73 8.24 2.94
C GLU A 65 -10.26 8.07 2.54
N LEU A 66 -9.97 7.36 1.46
CA LEU A 66 -8.59 7.19 0.96
C LEU A 66 -7.97 8.51 0.49
N ILE A 67 -8.77 9.42 -0.07
CA ILE A 67 -8.33 10.78 -0.41
C ILE A 67 -8.05 11.58 0.87
N ALA A 68 -8.95 11.53 1.85
CA ALA A 68 -8.78 12.23 3.12
C ALA A 68 -7.55 11.74 3.91
N GLN A 69 -7.22 10.46 3.79
CA GLN A 69 -6.00 9.85 4.37
C GLN A 69 -4.72 10.18 3.58
N GLY A 70 -4.82 10.82 2.42
CA GLY A 70 -3.67 11.13 1.55
C GLY A 70 -3.11 9.92 0.81
N VAL A 71 -3.85 8.79 0.76
CA VAL A 71 -3.47 7.59 0.02
C VAL A 71 -3.72 7.78 -1.48
N LEU A 72 -4.77 8.50 -1.84
CA LEU A 72 -5.14 8.82 -3.22
C LEU A 72 -5.13 10.33 -3.46
N GLU A 73 -4.74 10.73 -4.66
CA GLU A 73 -4.78 12.12 -5.13
C GLU A 73 -5.61 12.19 -6.43
N PRO A 74 -6.63 13.06 -6.52
CA PRO A 74 -7.35 13.30 -7.77
C PRO A 74 -6.40 13.78 -8.88
N THR A 75 -6.53 13.18 -10.07
CA THR A 75 -5.68 13.52 -11.22
C THR A 75 -6.53 13.68 -12.47
N ASP A 76 -6.48 14.85 -13.11
CA ASP A 76 -7.26 15.15 -14.32
C ASP A 76 -6.73 14.44 -15.58
N PHE A 77 -5.41 14.25 -15.67
CA PHE A 77 -4.73 13.77 -16.88
C PHE A 77 -3.77 12.61 -16.60
N ALA A 78 -4.33 11.43 -16.31
CA ALA A 78 -3.54 10.22 -16.11
C ALA A 78 -3.08 9.60 -17.45
N LYS A 79 -1.77 9.31 -17.56
CA LYS A 79 -1.22 8.56 -18.71
C LYS A 79 -1.65 7.09 -18.70
N TRP A 80 -1.77 6.51 -17.50
CA TRP A 80 -2.17 5.13 -17.26
C TRP A 80 -3.50 5.12 -16.51
N GLU A 81 -4.46 4.31 -16.98
CA GLU A 81 -5.76 4.18 -16.31
C GLU A 81 -6.07 2.71 -16.07
N THR A 82 -6.22 2.35 -14.80
CA THR A 82 -6.42 0.98 -14.35
C THR A 82 -7.79 0.85 -13.68
N PRO A 83 -8.62 -0.13 -14.05
CA PRO A 83 -9.92 -0.30 -13.42
C PRO A 83 -9.74 -0.84 -12.00
N ILE A 84 -10.68 -0.47 -11.13
CA ILE A 84 -10.77 -1.03 -9.78
C ILE A 84 -11.56 -2.34 -9.76
N VAL A 85 -11.27 -3.16 -8.75
CA VAL A 85 -11.98 -4.36 -8.31
C VAL A 85 -12.43 -4.11 -6.88
N ILE A 86 -13.66 -4.52 -6.55
CA ILE A 86 -14.34 -4.16 -5.31
C ILE A 86 -14.74 -5.43 -4.56
N PRO A 87 -13.80 -6.15 -3.93
CA PRO A 87 -14.15 -7.27 -3.06
C PRO A 87 -14.82 -6.76 -1.78
N LEU A 88 -15.74 -7.56 -1.25
CA LEU A 88 -16.37 -7.32 0.05
C LEU A 88 -15.50 -7.87 1.17
N LYS A 89 -15.30 -7.07 2.21
CA LYS A 89 -14.73 -7.51 3.49
C LYS A 89 -15.79 -8.33 4.25
N ARG A 90 -15.35 -9.08 5.28
CA ARG A 90 -16.25 -9.92 6.10
C ARG A 90 -17.30 -9.11 6.85
N ASP A 91 -16.98 -7.87 7.21
CA ASP A 91 -17.89 -6.91 7.86
C ASP A 91 -18.91 -6.27 6.90
N GLY A 92 -18.85 -6.60 5.60
CA GLY A 92 -19.74 -6.06 4.57
C GLY A 92 -19.32 -4.69 4.01
N SER A 93 -18.19 -4.13 4.44
CA SER A 93 -17.55 -2.98 3.78
C SER A 93 -16.86 -3.41 2.49
N VAL A 94 -16.47 -2.44 1.66
CA VAL A 94 -15.76 -2.69 0.39
C VAL A 94 -14.27 -2.47 0.57
N ARG A 95 -13.44 -3.06 -0.29
CA ARG A 95 -12.03 -2.69 -0.45
C ARG A 95 -11.81 -2.20 -1.88
N ILE A 96 -11.09 -1.09 -2.05
CA ILE A 96 -10.66 -0.65 -3.38
C ILE A 96 -9.34 -1.35 -3.74
N CYS A 97 -9.34 -2.13 -4.82
CA CYS A 97 -8.16 -2.81 -5.35
C CYS A 97 -7.96 -2.45 -6.82
N LEU A 98 -6.74 -2.19 -7.26
CA LEU A 98 -6.44 -1.96 -8.68
C LEU A 98 -6.13 -3.28 -9.40
N ASP A 99 -6.67 -3.46 -10.61
CA ASP A 99 -6.31 -4.58 -11.50
C ASP A 99 -5.00 -4.27 -12.27
N LEU A 100 -3.89 -4.15 -11.54
CA LEU A 100 -2.58 -3.76 -12.08
C LEU A 100 -2.05 -4.75 -13.12
N LYS A 101 -2.47 -6.03 -13.05
CA LYS A 101 -2.13 -7.08 -14.02
C LYS A 101 -2.57 -6.72 -15.44
N SER A 102 -3.71 -6.06 -15.57
CA SER A 102 -4.29 -5.71 -16.87
C SER A 102 -3.61 -4.51 -17.53
N THR A 103 -2.85 -3.72 -16.78
CA THR A 103 -2.26 -2.43 -17.20
C THR A 103 -0.77 -2.34 -16.86
N ILE A 104 -0.41 -1.69 -15.75
CA ILE A 104 0.96 -1.24 -15.43
C ILE A 104 1.94 -2.42 -15.30
N ASN A 105 1.50 -3.57 -14.78
CA ASN A 105 2.37 -4.74 -14.61
C ASN A 105 2.85 -5.33 -15.95
N LYS A 106 2.23 -4.95 -17.08
CA LYS A 106 2.72 -5.33 -18.42
C LYS A 106 3.94 -4.52 -18.86
N ALA A 107 4.12 -3.33 -18.29
CA ALA A 107 5.25 -2.45 -18.57
C ALA A 107 6.29 -2.44 -17.44
N LEU A 108 5.88 -2.77 -16.22
CA LEU A 108 6.75 -2.72 -15.05
C LEU A 108 7.95 -3.69 -15.21
N GLN A 109 9.16 -3.14 -15.15
CA GLN A 109 10.37 -3.94 -15.21
C GLN A 109 10.64 -4.63 -13.86
N PRO A 110 11.04 -5.92 -13.85
CA PRO A 110 11.37 -6.62 -12.62
C PRO A 110 12.53 -5.93 -11.89
N ASN A 111 12.32 -5.57 -10.62
CA ASN A 111 13.37 -5.16 -9.70
C ASN A 111 13.50 -6.22 -8.61
N ALA A 112 14.49 -7.11 -8.74
CA ALA A 112 14.70 -8.20 -7.81
C ALA A 112 15.41 -7.69 -6.56
N TYR A 113 14.65 -7.31 -5.54
CA TYR A 113 15.19 -7.09 -4.20
C TYR A 113 15.32 -8.44 -3.47
N PRO A 114 16.48 -8.79 -2.91
CA PRO A 114 16.69 -10.06 -2.23
C PRO A 114 15.94 -10.08 -0.90
N VAL A 115 14.84 -10.83 -0.83
CA VAL A 115 14.15 -11.12 0.44
C VAL A 115 14.79 -12.37 1.07
N PRO A 116 15.35 -12.28 2.29
CA PRO A 116 16.01 -13.42 2.93
C PRO A 116 15.01 -14.53 3.23
N ILE A 117 15.47 -15.78 3.12
CA ILE A 117 14.67 -16.95 3.47
C ILE A 117 14.47 -16.97 5.00
N ILE A 118 13.25 -17.28 5.44
CA ILE A 118 12.86 -17.31 6.86
C ILE A 118 13.86 -18.10 7.71
N GLN A 119 14.32 -19.27 7.26
CA GLN A 119 15.30 -20.07 7.99
C GLN A 119 16.63 -19.35 8.24
N ARG A 120 17.10 -18.53 7.28
CA ARG A 120 18.32 -17.72 7.48
C ARG A 120 18.11 -16.64 8.53
N LEU A 121 16.95 -16.00 8.54
CA LEU A 121 16.59 -15.03 9.59
C LEU A 121 16.55 -15.70 10.96
N LEU A 122 15.92 -16.87 11.07
CA LEU A 122 15.81 -17.60 12.34
C LEU A 122 17.17 -18.07 12.88
N HIS A 123 18.07 -18.56 12.01
CA HIS A 123 19.43 -18.92 12.43
C HIS A 123 20.22 -17.71 12.96
N SER A 124 19.98 -16.49 12.44
CA SER A 124 20.67 -15.28 12.89
C SER A 124 20.23 -14.78 14.28
N LEU A 125 19.08 -15.25 14.76
CA LEU A 125 18.53 -14.90 16.09
C LEU A 125 19.03 -15.82 17.20
N GLY A 126 19.65 -16.96 16.85
CA GLY A 126 20.25 -17.88 17.81
C GLY A 126 21.57 -17.31 18.34
N GLY A 127 21.62 -17.05 19.64
CA GLY A 127 22.89 -16.87 20.37
C GLY A 127 23.66 -18.17 20.49
#